data_AF-A0A2A3L6A0-F1
#
_entry.id   AF-A0A2A3L6A0-F1
#
_cell.length_a   1.000
_cell.length_b   1.000
_cell.length_c   1.000
_cell.angle_alpha   90.00
_cell.angle_beta   90.00
_cell.angle_gamma   90.00
#
_symmetry.space_group_name_H-M   'P 1'
#
loop_
_entity.id
_entity.type
_entity.pdbx_description
1 polymer ?
#
loop_
_entity_poly.entity_id
_entity_poly.type
_entity_poly.pdbx_seq_one_letter_code
_entity_poly.pdbx_strand_id
1 'polypeptide(L)'
;AVVAVHILRRTMRTRRGGDHLLFEAALLTAAQHRATAESCAAEGDWAAAIRHRLRAVARQLEETGVLTAAPGRTANELARDAGAALPHLAGELTQAATAFNDVTYGEQPGTQAAYQLIADLDEHLRSRWQGVTPPPGQPVVAESWAQVR
;
A
#
# COMPACT_ATOMS: atom_id res chain seq x y z
N ALA A 1 -25.75 1.51 -36.54
CA ALA A 1 -25.06 2.41 -35.62
C ALA A 1 -24.22 1.57 -34.67
N VAL A 2 -22.90 1.58 -34.80
CA VAL A 2 -21.98 0.98 -33.81
C VAL A 2 -20.77 1.91 -33.69
N VAL A 3 -20.41 2.12 -32.43
CA VAL A 3 -19.79 3.28 -31.82
C VAL A 3 -18.31 3.44 -32.19
N ALA A 4 -17.91 4.70 -32.37
CA ALA A 4 -16.59 5.15 -32.78
C ALA A 4 -15.49 4.79 -31.76
N VAL A 5 -14.41 4.19 -32.25
CA VAL A 5 -13.14 4.05 -31.54
C VAL A 5 -12.43 5.41 -31.56
N HIS A 6 -12.30 6.02 -30.39
CA HIS A 6 -11.46 7.21 -30.26
C HIS A 6 -10.85 7.29 -28.87
N ILE A 7 -9.70 6.64 -28.65
CA ILE A 7 -8.77 7.12 -27.62
C ILE A 7 -7.36 7.15 -28.19
N LEU A 8 -6.98 8.39 -28.44
CA LEU A 8 -5.70 8.93 -28.82
C LEU A 8 -4.58 8.40 -27.90
N ARG A 9 -3.59 7.74 -28.49
CA ARG A 9 -2.33 7.34 -27.86
C ARG A 9 -1.60 8.59 -27.36
N ARG A 10 -1.78 8.94 -26.09
CA ARG A 10 -1.01 10.00 -25.44
C ARG A 10 0.30 9.40 -24.94
N THR A 11 1.30 9.49 -25.82
CA THR A 11 2.75 9.46 -25.57
C THR A 11 3.19 9.08 -24.16
N MET A 12 3.78 7.89 -24.04
CA MET A 12 4.60 7.46 -22.91
C MET A 12 5.61 8.56 -22.55
N ARG A 13 5.37 9.25 -21.44
CA ARG A 13 6.41 10.03 -20.78
C ARG A 13 7.04 9.11 -19.74
N THR A 14 8.10 8.44 -20.16
CA THR A 14 9.00 7.70 -19.29
C THR A 14 9.54 8.66 -18.23
N ARG A 15 8.98 8.62 -17.01
CA ARG A 15 9.69 9.12 -15.83
C ARG A 15 10.72 8.06 -15.45
N ARG A 16 11.85 8.10 -16.17
CA ARG A 16 13.05 7.36 -15.83
C ARG A 16 13.82 8.17 -14.79
N GLY A 17 14.06 7.56 -13.63
CA GLY A 17 15.01 8.05 -12.61
C GLY A 17 14.36 8.86 -11.49
N GLY A 18 14.40 8.28 -10.28
CA GLY A 18 14.02 8.94 -9.02
C GLY A 18 13.45 7.93 -8.03
N ASP A 19 14.32 7.41 -7.17
CA ASP A 19 14.05 6.72 -5.90
C ASP A 19 12.92 5.68 -5.84
N HIS A 20 13.28 4.41 -6.05
CA HIS A 20 12.49 3.25 -5.62
C HIS A 20 12.68 2.98 -4.12
N LEU A 21 12.43 4.01 -3.30
CA LEU A 21 12.24 3.80 -1.87
C LEU A 21 10.77 3.45 -1.65
N LEU A 22 10.54 2.38 -0.89
CA LEU A 22 9.19 1.98 -0.44
C LEU A 22 8.51 3.11 0.33
N PHE A 23 9.31 3.97 0.97
CA PHE A 23 8.90 5.14 1.72
C PHE A 23 9.80 6.34 1.39
N GLU A 24 9.46 7.08 0.35
CA GLU A 24 9.83 8.49 0.24
C GLU A 24 8.52 9.27 0.05
N ALA A 25 8.21 10.13 1.04
CA ALA A 25 6.96 10.85 1.30
C ALA A 25 6.00 10.18 2.30
N ALA A 26 6.18 10.51 3.58
CA ALA A 26 5.12 10.49 4.58
C ALA A 26 4.05 11.57 4.25
N LEU A 27 3.34 11.44 3.12
CA LEU A 27 2.28 12.37 2.71
C LEU A 27 0.96 11.68 2.38
N LEU A 28 0.97 10.40 2.00
CA LEU A 28 -0.24 9.68 1.63
C LEU A 28 -0.68 8.72 2.73
N THR A 29 -1.95 8.78 3.09
CA THR A 29 -2.61 7.82 3.98
C THR A 29 -2.79 6.48 3.27
N ALA A 30 -3.09 5.42 4.04
CA ALA A 30 -3.42 4.13 3.46
C ALA A 30 -4.54 4.25 2.42
N ALA A 31 -5.59 5.02 2.73
CA ALA A 31 -6.72 5.26 1.81
C ALA A 31 -6.31 5.95 0.50
N GLN A 32 -5.41 6.93 0.54
CA GLN A 32 -4.96 7.63 -0.67
C GLN A 32 -4.12 6.71 -1.57
N HIS A 33 -3.29 5.84 -0.98
CA HIS A 33 -2.57 4.83 -1.73
C HIS A 33 -3.52 3.83 -2.42
N ARG A 34 -4.61 3.42 -1.76
CA ARG A 34 -5.63 2.55 -2.38
C ARG A 34 -6.32 3.20 -3.58
N ALA A 35 -6.77 4.44 -3.42
CA ALA A 35 -7.42 5.18 -4.50
C ALA A 35 -6.50 5.32 -5.72
N THR A 36 -5.21 5.58 -5.49
CA THR A 36 -4.20 5.61 -6.55
C THR A 36 -4.03 4.23 -7.20
N ALA A 37 -3.95 3.17 -6.39
CA ALA A 37 -3.83 1.80 -6.89
C ALA A 37 -5.02 1.38 -7.77
N GLU A 38 -6.25 1.75 -7.37
CA GLU A 38 -7.48 1.49 -8.12
C GLU A 38 -7.50 2.25 -9.45
N SER A 39 -7.00 3.48 -9.46
CA SER A 39 -6.88 4.28 -10.67
C SER A 39 -5.90 3.64 -11.66
N CYS A 40 -4.72 3.23 -11.19
CA CYS A 40 -3.74 2.50 -12.01
C CYS A 40 -4.28 1.17 -12.53
N ALA A 41 -5.02 0.42 -11.69
CA ALA A 41 -5.64 -0.84 -12.08
C ALA A 41 -6.71 -0.63 -13.18
N ALA A 42 -7.50 0.44 -13.08
CA ALA A 42 -8.49 0.80 -14.10
C ALA A 42 -7.85 1.19 -15.45
N GLU A 43 -6.63 1.74 -15.41
CA GLU A 43 -5.83 2.05 -16.61
C GLU A 43 -5.04 0.84 -17.15
N GLY A 44 -5.04 -0.30 -16.44
CA GLY A 44 -4.28 -1.50 -16.79
C GLY A 44 -2.79 -1.42 -16.44
N ASP A 45 -2.36 -0.41 -15.69
CA ASP A 45 -0.99 -0.31 -15.14
C ASP A 45 -0.88 -1.12 -13.84
N TRP A 46 -0.79 -2.44 -14.00
CA TRP A 46 -0.74 -3.39 -12.89
C TRP A 46 0.50 -3.21 -12.02
N ALA A 47 1.66 -2.89 -12.59
CA ALA A 47 2.88 -2.64 -11.84
C ALA A 47 2.72 -1.43 -10.89
N ALA A 48 2.16 -0.32 -11.37
CA ALA A 48 1.88 0.83 -10.50
C ALA A 48 0.79 0.50 -9.46
N ALA A 49 -0.26 -0.23 -9.86
CA ALA A 49 -1.33 -0.65 -8.95
C ALA A 49 -0.81 -1.51 -7.79
N ILE A 50 0.03 -2.51 -8.09
CA ILE A 50 0.68 -3.38 -7.09
C ILE A 50 1.55 -2.55 -6.13
N ARG A 51 2.39 -1.65 -6.68
CA ARG A 51 3.27 -0.80 -5.87
C ARG A 51 2.48 0.11 -4.93
N HIS A 52 1.38 0.68 -5.37
CA HIS A 52 0.53 1.52 -4.52
C HIS A 52 -0.28 0.72 -3.52
N ARG A 53 -0.80 -0.46 -3.89
CA ARG A 53 -1.56 -1.31 -2.98
C ARG A 53 -0.69 -1.86 -1.85
N LEU A 54 0.55 -2.28 -2.10
CA LEU A 54 1.44 -2.70 -1.01
C LEU A 54 1.81 -1.54 -0.07
N ARG A 55 2.00 -0.32 -0.60
CA ARG A 55 2.19 0.87 0.24
C ARG A 55 0.97 1.16 1.11
N ALA A 56 -0.25 0.94 0.60
CA ALA A 56 -1.46 1.04 1.40
C ALA A 56 -1.48 0.03 2.57
N VAL A 57 -1.10 -1.23 2.31
CA VAL A 57 -0.99 -2.27 3.34
C VAL A 57 0.02 -1.86 4.42
N ALA A 58 1.23 -1.45 4.01
CA ALA A 58 2.26 -1.03 4.94
C ALA A 58 1.79 0.16 5.79
N ARG A 59 1.16 1.15 5.15
CA ARG A 59 0.66 2.33 5.83
C ARG A 59 -0.50 2.01 6.78
N GLN A 60 -1.39 1.09 6.41
CA GLN A 60 -2.48 0.64 7.29
C GLN A 60 -1.93 -0.03 8.56
N LEU A 61 -0.90 -0.86 8.43
CA LEU A 61 -0.25 -1.52 9.57
C LEU A 61 0.45 -0.51 10.49
N GLU A 62 1.00 0.58 9.95
CA GLU A 62 1.53 1.69 10.74
C GLU A 62 0.43 2.52 11.41
N GLU A 63 -0.62 2.91 10.67
CA GLU A 63 -1.73 3.73 11.16
C GLU A 63 -2.52 3.01 12.28
N THR A 64 -2.55 1.67 12.24
CA THR A 64 -3.19 0.83 13.27
C THR A 64 -2.25 0.43 14.41
N GLY A 65 -0.97 0.82 14.34
CA GLY A 65 0.03 0.53 15.37
C GLY A 65 0.51 -0.92 15.42
N VAL A 66 0.18 -1.75 14.41
CA VAL A 66 0.72 -3.12 14.28
C VAL A 66 2.22 -3.09 14.04
N LEU A 67 2.67 -2.14 13.23
CA LEU A 67 4.08 -1.92 12.95
C LEU A 67 4.48 -0.49 13.33
N THR A 68 5.68 -0.34 13.87
CA THR A 68 6.32 0.97 13.97
C THR A 68 6.74 1.44 12.58
N ALA A 69 6.53 2.72 12.29
CA ALA A 69 7.00 3.33 11.05
C ALA A 69 8.52 3.26 10.96
N ALA A 70 9.03 2.77 9.83
CA ALA A 70 10.45 2.58 9.61
C ALA A 70 10.82 3.12 8.23
N PRO A 71 11.57 4.23 8.14
CA PRO A 71 12.02 4.76 6.84
C PRO A 71 12.89 3.71 6.14
N GLY A 72 12.63 3.48 4.85
CA GLY A 72 13.39 2.53 4.06
C GLY A 72 13.06 1.05 4.27
N ARG A 73 12.02 0.70 5.04
CA ARG A 73 11.57 -0.70 5.19
C ARG A 73 11.32 -1.35 3.83
N THR A 74 11.91 -2.52 3.63
CA THR A 74 11.70 -3.34 2.43
C THR A 74 10.40 -4.15 2.48
N ALA A 75 9.92 -4.63 1.33
CA ALA A 75 8.72 -5.46 1.26
C ALA A 75 8.87 -6.78 2.04
N ASN A 76 10.08 -7.34 2.04
CA ASN A 76 10.36 -8.58 2.76
C ASN A 76 10.39 -8.37 4.28
N GLU A 77 10.95 -7.25 4.74
CA GLU A 77 10.89 -6.87 6.15
C GLU A 77 9.45 -6.59 6.59
N LEU A 78 8.66 -5.91 5.75
CA LEU A 78 7.22 -5.74 6.00
C LEU A 78 6.53 -7.09 6.19
N ALA A 79 6.73 -8.04 5.27
CA ALA A 79 6.10 -9.35 5.34
C ALA A 79 6.54 -10.14 6.57
N ARG A 80 7.83 -10.07 6.92
CA ARG A 80 8.38 -10.74 8.10
C ARG A 80 7.80 -10.16 9.40
N ASP A 81 7.88 -8.84 9.56
CA ASP A 81 7.45 -8.16 10.78
C ASP A 81 5.92 -8.27 10.96
N ALA A 82 5.17 -8.00 9.89
CA ALA A 82 3.71 -8.14 9.91
C ALA A 82 3.29 -9.59 10.09
N GLY A 83 4.00 -10.54 9.49
CA GLY A 83 3.72 -11.97 9.64
C GLY A 83 3.97 -12.48 11.05
N ALA A 84 4.96 -11.91 11.77
CA ALA A 84 5.17 -12.20 13.18
C ALA A 84 4.01 -11.68 14.05
N ALA A 85 3.47 -10.49 13.74
CA ALA A 85 2.33 -9.91 14.44
C ALA A 85 0.98 -10.56 14.05
N LEU A 86 0.86 -11.03 12.81
CA LEU A 86 -0.36 -11.58 12.20
C LEU A 86 -0.06 -12.94 11.53
N PRO A 87 0.16 -14.01 12.30
CA PRO A 87 0.62 -15.29 11.74
C PRO A 87 -0.35 -15.91 10.72
N HIS A 88 -1.65 -15.66 10.87
CA HIS A 88 -2.70 -16.13 9.96
C HIS A 88 -2.64 -15.50 8.57
N LEU A 89 -2.00 -14.33 8.42
CA LEU A 89 -1.80 -13.64 7.13
C LEU A 89 -0.36 -13.76 6.61
N ALA A 90 0.53 -14.45 7.32
CA ALA A 90 1.96 -14.50 6.97
C ALA A 90 2.21 -15.00 5.54
N GLY A 91 1.42 -15.96 5.07
CA GLY A 91 1.49 -16.48 3.70
C GLY A 91 1.06 -15.45 2.65
N GLU A 92 -0.01 -14.71 2.90
CA GLU A 92 -0.49 -13.64 2.02
C GLU A 92 0.49 -12.46 1.98
N LEU A 93 1.02 -12.07 3.14
CA LEU A 93 2.04 -11.03 3.28
C LEU A 93 3.32 -11.38 2.49
N THR A 94 3.76 -12.63 2.55
CA THR A 94 4.93 -13.10 1.79
C THR A 94 4.66 -13.03 0.29
N GLN A 95 3.50 -13.52 -0.17
CA GLN A 95 3.13 -13.46 -1.58
C GLN A 95 3.00 -12.02 -2.10
N ALA A 96 2.46 -11.11 -1.29
CA ALA A 96 2.36 -9.69 -1.61
C ALA A 96 3.74 -9.03 -1.76
N ALA A 97 4.69 -9.37 -0.88
CA ALA A 97 6.06 -8.89 -0.98
C ALA A 97 6.76 -9.43 -2.24
N THR A 98 6.58 -10.71 -2.57
CA THR A 98 7.09 -11.30 -3.81
C THR A 98 6.55 -10.57 -5.03
N ALA A 99 5.22 -10.41 -5.15
CA ALA A 99 4.60 -9.71 -6.27
C ALA A 99 5.10 -8.26 -6.42
N PHE A 100 5.33 -7.56 -5.31
CA PHE A 100 5.92 -6.23 -5.33
C PHE A 100 7.37 -6.23 -5.84
N ASN A 101 8.20 -7.16 -5.35
CA ASN A 101 9.58 -7.26 -5.78
C ASN A 101 9.67 -7.60 -7.27
N ASP A 102 8.81 -8.48 -7.77
CA ASP A 102 8.75 -8.87 -9.18
C ASP A 102 8.47 -7.67 -10.11
N VAL A 103 7.55 -6.78 -9.71
CA VAL A 103 7.22 -5.58 -10.52
C VAL A 103 8.17 -4.40 -10.30
N THR A 104 8.92 -4.39 -9.19
CA THR A 104 9.82 -3.28 -8.84
C THR A 104 11.24 -3.55 -9.32
N TYR A 105 11.71 -4.80 -9.20
CA TYR A 105 13.08 -5.20 -9.51
C TYR A 105 13.14 -6.27 -10.60
N GLY A 106 12.11 -7.10 -10.75
CA GLY A 106 12.05 -8.18 -11.75
C GLY A 106 11.59 -7.75 -13.15
N GLU A 107 11.39 -6.44 -13.37
CA GLU A 107 10.89 -5.83 -14.62
C GLU A 107 9.59 -6.46 -15.15
N GLN A 108 8.80 -7.10 -14.28
CA GLN A 108 7.53 -7.70 -14.67
C GLN A 108 6.45 -6.62 -14.81
N PRO A 109 5.57 -6.72 -15.82
CA PRO A 109 4.48 -5.74 -16.02
C PRO A 109 3.42 -5.76 -14.90
N GLY A 110 3.49 -6.75 -14.00
CA GLY A 110 2.43 -7.05 -13.05
C GLY A 110 1.23 -7.72 -13.73
N THR A 111 0.39 -8.36 -12.95
CA THR A 111 -0.83 -8.99 -13.44
C THR A 111 -2.02 -8.56 -12.58
N GLN A 112 -3.22 -8.62 -13.17
CA GLN A 112 -4.46 -8.40 -12.42
C GLN A 112 -4.57 -9.35 -11.23
N ALA A 113 -4.19 -10.62 -11.41
CA ALA A 113 -4.23 -11.63 -10.34
C ALA A 113 -3.28 -11.27 -9.18
N ALA A 114 -2.07 -10.81 -9.49
CA ALA A 114 -1.12 -10.36 -8.47
C ALA A 114 -1.63 -9.10 -7.74
N TYR A 115 -2.26 -8.17 -8.45
CA TYR A 115 -2.91 -7.02 -7.82
C TYR A 115 -4.07 -7.44 -6.89
N GLN A 116 -4.94 -8.35 -7.35
CA GLN A 116 -6.08 -8.85 -6.57
C GLN A 116 -5.62 -9.49 -5.27
N LEU A 117 -4.57 -10.31 -5.30
CA LEU A 117 -3.99 -10.92 -4.10
C LEU A 117 -3.65 -9.88 -3.02
N ILE A 118 -3.04 -8.75 -3.40
CA ILE A 118 -2.67 -7.69 -2.44
C ILE A 118 -3.91 -6.88 -2.02
N ALA A 119 -4.90 -6.73 -2.90
CA ALA A 119 -6.15 -6.07 -2.57
C ALA A 119 -6.97 -6.88 -1.56
N ASP A 120 -7.05 -8.20 -1.71
CA ASP A 120 -7.70 -9.10 -0.76
C ASP A 120 -7.00 -9.05 0.61
N LEU A 121 -5.66 -9.07 0.63
CA LEU A 121 -4.89 -8.88 1.87
C LEU A 121 -5.20 -7.54 2.56
N ASP A 122 -5.24 -6.42 1.81
CA ASP A 122 -5.61 -5.10 2.36
C ASP A 122 -7.04 -5.11 2.94
N GLU A 123 -7.97 -5.85 2.32
CA GLU A 123 -9.34 -5.99 2.82
C GLU A 123 -9.44 -6.87 4.07
N HIS A 124 -8.70 -7.97 4.13
CA HIS A 124 -8.58 -8.79 5.34
C HIS A 124 -8.04 -7.98 6.51
N LEU A 125 -7.05 -7.13 6.27
CA LEU A 125 -6.56 -6.19 7.29
C LEU A 125 -7.64 -5.18 7.68
N ARG A 126 -8.35 -4.58 6.72
CA ARG A 126 -9.37 -3.56 6.99
C ARG A 126 -10.54 -4.10 7.82
N SER A 127 -11.09 -5.25 7.43
CA SER A 127 -12.23 -5.87 8.11
C SER A 127 -11.93 -6.18 9.58
N ARG A 128 -10.70 -6.60 9.90
CA ARG A 128 -10.24 -6.78 11.28
C ARG A 128 -10.32 -5.48 12.10
N TRP A 129 -9.88 -4.36 11.51
CA TRP A 129 -9.80 -3.07 12.21
C TRP A 129 -11.13 -2.30 12.21
N GLN A 130 -12.02 -2.55 11.26
CA GLN A 130 -13.40 -2.05 11.34
C GLN A 130 -14.21 -2.71 12.47
N GLY A 131 -13.82 -3.92 12.91
CA GLY A 131 -14.34 -4.56 14.12
C GLY A 131 -13.86 -3.92 15.42
N VAL A 132 -12.81 -3.09 15.37
CA VAL A 132 -12.33 -2.28 16.50
C VAL A 132 -12.85 -0.85 16.29
N THR A 133 -14.11 -0.60 16.66
CA THR A 133 -14.57 0.78 16.83
C THR A 133 -13.86 1.34 18.07
N PRO A 134 -12.95 2.33 17.97
CA PRO A 134 -12.51 3.04 19.15
C PRO A 134 -13.76 3.72 19.77
N PRO A 135 -13.96 3.67 21.09
CA PRO A 135 -15.09 4.35 21.71
C PRO A 135 -15.06 5.83 21.30
N PRO A 136 -16.20 6.43 20.90
CA PRO A 136 -16.24 7.85 20.58
C PRO A 136 -15.91 8.63 21.86
N GLY A 137 -14.73 9.23 21.94
CA GLY A 137 -14.40 10.22 22.97
C GLY A 137 -13.10 10.02 23.75
N GLN A 138 -11.96 9.86 23.08
CA GLN A 138 -10.69 10.30 23.69
C GLN A 138 -10.05 11.34 22.77
N PRO A 139 -10.10 12.64 23.10
CA PRO A 139 -9.21 13.60 22.46
C PRO A 139 -7.78 13.13 22.69
N VAL A 140 -7.03 13.00 21.61
CA VAL A 140 -5.58 12.82 21.65
C VAL A 140 -5.05 14.09 22.29
N VAL A 141 -4.82 14.06 23.60
CA VAL A 141 -4.14 15.15 24.28
C VAL A 141 -2.74 15.19 23.69
N ALA A 142 -2.52 16.16 22.83
CA ALA A 142 -1.18 16.61 22.52
C ALA A 142 -0.61 17.13 23.84
N GLU A 143 0.09 16.26 24.56
CA GLU A 143 0.85 16.63 25.75
C GLU A 143 2.02 17.52 25.28
N SER A 144 1.68 18.79 25.09
CA SER A 144 2.56 19.86 24.70
C SER A 144 3.38 20.28 25.92
N TRP A 145 4.65 19.86 25.92
CA TRP A 145 5.82 20.59 26.40
C TRP A 145 5.69 21.42 27.70
N ALA A 146 6.38 20.91 28.73
CA ALA A 146 7.22 21.67 29.65
C ALA A 146 6.53 22.81 30.44
N GLN A 147 5.98 22.45 31.59
CA GLN A 147 5.88 23.36 32.72
C GLN A 147 7.22 23.32 33.49
N VAL A 148 8.11 24.26 33.18
CA VAL A 148 9.21 24.64 34.08
C VAL A 148 8.86 26.00 34.66
N ARG A 149 8.95 26.05 36.00
CA ARG A 149 8.46 27.08 36.90
C ARG A 149 9.25 28.38 36.79
#